data_AF-A0A956F5F1-F1
#
_entry.id   AF-A0A956F5F1-F1
#
_cell.length_a   1.000
_cell.length_b   1.000
_cell.length_c   1.000
_cell.angle_alpha   90.00
_cell.angle_beta   90.00
_cell.angle_gamma   90.00
#
_symmetry.space_group_name_H-M   'P 1'
#
loop_
_entity.id
_entity.type
_entity.pdbx_description
1 polymer ?
#
loop_
_entity_poly.entity_id
_entity_poly.type
_entity_poly.pdbx_seq_one_letter_code
_entity_poly.pdbx_strand_id
1 'polypeptide(L)'
;MRIVSCALLTAALLLGPGCRAPAPTNPPVSGALRGGATIVPARCVSTQSCLLGQVVSAESATPLARATVFLEREDTLETGADEEAEGGGPVTITTLTDDQGVFAVEEPPAGRYRLRVFKRERELEIRGLPLGEPGTTMVPVRLPQG
;
A
#
# COMPACT_ATOMS: atom_id res chain seq x y z
N MET A 1 15.75 -56.22 17.00
CA MET A 1 15.75 -55.71 18.38
C MET A 1 17.16 -55.82 18.95
N ARG A 2 17.84 -54.70 19.14
CA ARG A 2 19.05 -54.59 19.95
C ARG A 2 18.95 -53.34 20.78
N ILE A 3 18.91 -53.54 22.09
CA ILE A 3 18.87 -52.52 23.14
C ILE A 3 20.31 -52.05 23.32
N VAL A 4 20.54 -50.74 23.21
CA VAL A 4 21.79 -50.11 23.62
C VAL A 4 21.44 -49.06 24.67
N SER A 5 21.54 -49.46 25.93
CA SER A 5 21.63 -48.56 27.07
C SER A 5 22.98 -47.83 26.98
N CYS A 6 22.94 -46.51 26.81
CA CYS A 6 24.11 -45.66 26.97
C CYS A 6 23.94 -44.84 28.25
N ALA A 7 24.95 -44.95 29.10
CA ALA A 7 24.97 -44.53 30.48
C ALA A 7 24.80 -43.01 30.68
N LEU A 8 24.30 -42.69 31.88
CA LEU A 8 24.25 -41.37 32.48
C LEU A 8 25.60 -40.65 32.40
N LEU A 9 25.58 -39.44 31.84
CA LEU A 9 26.60 -38.44 32.05
C LEU A 9 25.92 -37.13 32.46
N THR A 10 26.05 -36.87 33.76
CA THR A 10 25.62 -35.68 34.48
C THR A 10 26.31 -34.46 33.90
N ALA A 11 25.62 -33.69 33.05
CA ALA A 11 26.09 -32.40 32.59
C ALA A 11 25.68 -31.32 33.60
N ALA A 12 26.69 -30.71 34.22
CA ALA A 12 26.57 -29.66 35.21
C ALA A 12 25.77 -28.45 34.68
N LEU A 13 24.79 -28.01 35.46
CA LEU A 13 24.11 -26.74 35.33
C LEU A 13 25.13 -25.60 35.54
N LEU A 14 25.55 -24.97 34.43
CA LEU A 14 26.16 -23.65 34.46
C LEU A 14 25.03 -22.62 34.56
N LEU A 15 24.74 -22.19 35.79
CA LEU A 15 23.98 -20.97 36.09
C LEU A 15 24.82 -19.76 35.71
N GLY A 16 24.83 -19.42 34.42
CA GLY A 16 25.20 -18.07 33.98
C GLY A 16 24.03 -17.12 34.23
N PRO A 17 24.27 -15.83 34.54
CA PRO A 17 23.21 -14.84 34.62
C PRO A 17 22.72 -14.61 33.18
N GLY A 18 21.67 -15.34 32.80
CA GLY A 18 21.02 -15.15 31.51
C GLY A 18 20.49 -13.73 31.44
N CYS A 19 20.99 -12.91 30.52
CA CYS A 19 20.32 -11.70 30.10
C CYS A 19 18.93 -12.08 29.60
N ARG A 20 17.92 -11.96 30.45
CA ARG A 20 16.53 -12.05 30.06
C ARG A 20 16.22 -10.76 29.31
N ALA A 21 16.28 -10.81 27.98
CA ALA A 21 15.78 -9.73 27.15
C ALA A 21 14.31 -9.48 27.57
N PRO A 22 13.91 -8.25 27.90
CA PRO A 22 12.53 -7.96 28.17
C PRO A 22 11.71 -8.30 26.93
N ALA A 23 10.63 -9.06 27.11
CA ALA A 23 9.69 -9.31 26.03
C ALA A 23 9.23 -7.94 25.49
N PRO A 24 9.17 -7.73 24.16
CA PRO A 24 8.64 -6.50 23.61
C PRO A 24 7.23 -6.29 24.16
N THR A 25 7.03 -5.21 24.92
CA THR A 25 5.77 -4.84 25.58
C THR A 25 4.73 -4.25 24.64
N ASN A 26 5.07 -4.11 23.36
CA ASN A 26 4.11 -3.67 22.35
C ASN A 26 3.40 -4.90 21.78
N PRO A 27 2.10 -5.11 22.06
CA PRO A 27 1.33 -6.08 21.30
C PRO A 27 1.47 -5.74 19.81
N PRO A 28 1.51 -6.74 18.90
CA PRO A 28 1.43 -6.46 17.48
C PRO A 28 0.19 -5.61 17.25
N VAL A 29 0.39 -4.42 16.69
CA VAL A 29 -0.71 -3.48 16.43
C VAL A 29 -1.75 -4.24 15.61
N SER A 30 -2.96 -4.42 16.16
CA SER A 30 -4.11 -5.08 15.52
C SER A 30 -4.63 -4.33 14.27
N GLY A 31 -3.78 -3.52 13.63
CA GLY A 31 -4.07 -2.73 12.43
C GLY A 31 -4.16 -3.56 11.16
N ALA A 32 -3.90 -4.87 11.19
CA ALA A 32 -4.05 -5.74 10.00
C ALA A 32 -5.48 -5.75 9.44
N LEU A 33 -6.51 -5.48 10.26
CA LEU A 33 -7.90 -5.38 9.78
C LEU A 33 -8.30 -3.98 9.28
N ARG A 34 -7.60 -2.92 9.69
CA ARG A 34 -7.92 -1.55 9.27
C ARG A 34 -7.18 -1.30 7.96
N GLY A 35 -7.85 -1.52 6.83
CA GLY A 35 -7.33 -1.10 5.54
C GLY A 35 -6.93 0.38 5.51
N GLY A 36 -6.21 0.78 4.49
CA GLY A 36 -5.71 2.14 4.35
C GLY A 36 -4.66 2.24 3.27
N ALA A 37 -4.18 3.45 3.05
CA ALA A 37 -3.09 3.71 2.13
C ALA A 37 -2.02 4.58 2.78
N THR A 38 -0.78 4.38 2.35
CA THR A 38 0.32 5.25 2.71
C THR A 38 0.75 5.99 1.45
N ILE A 39 0.96 7.30 1.53
CA ILE A 39 1.49 8.08 0.41
C ILE A 39 2.96 8.34 0.70
N VAL A 40 3.82 7.84 -0.17
CA VAL A 40 5.23 8.24 -0.19
C VAL A 40 5.36 9.28 -1.31
N PRO A 41 5.63 10.56 -0.96
CA PRO A 41 5.69 11.62 -1.96
C PRO A 41 6.77 11.37 -3.01
N ALA A 42 6.64 12.05 -4.14
CA ALA A 42 7.57 11.98 -5.25
C ALA A 42 9.04 11.96 -4.81
N ARG A 43 9.81 11.03 -5.40
CA ARG A 43 11.26 10.97 -5.36
C ARG A 43 11.79 10.96 -6.79
N CYS A 44 13.09 11.24 -6.97
CA CYS A 44 13.75 11.24 -8.29
C CYS A 44 13.22 12.30 -9.27
N VAL A 45 13.47 13.57 -8.97
CA VAL A 45 13.03 14.76 -9.75
C VAL A 45 13.50 14.79 -11.21
N SER A 46 14.38 13.87 -11.63
CA SER A 46 14.82 13.71 -13.03
C SER A 46 13.91 12.83 -13.87
N THR A 47 12.85 12.26 -13.28
CA THR A 47 11.86 11.43 -13.99
C THR A 47 10.58 12.22 -14.19
N GLN A 48 9.85 11.91 -15.26
CA GLN A 48 8.50 12.44 -15.46
C GLN A 48 7.60 12.02 -14.29
N SER A 49 6.52 12.76 -14.07
CA SER A 49 5.52 12.44 -13.03
C SER A 49 5.04 11.00 -13.19
N CYS A 50 5.06 10.22 -12.12
CA CYS A 50 4.57 8.84 -12.10
C CYS A 50 3.89 8.54 -10.77
N LEU A 51 2.73 7.88 -10.83
CA LEU A 51 2.08 7.28 -9.67
C LEU A 51 2.24 5.77 -9.77
N LEU A 52 2.90 5.18 -8.77
CA LEU A 52 3.07 3.73 -8.66
C LEU A 52 2.41 3.23 -7.38
N GLY A 53 1.51 2.27 -7.48
CA GLY A 53 0.85 1.70 -6.30
C GLY A 53 0.86 0.19 -6.29
N GLN A 54 0.74 -0.37 -5.09
CA GLN A 54 0.55 -1.80 -4.89
C GLN A 54 -0.65 -2.02 -3.99
N VAL A 55 -1.57 -2.88 -4.42
CA VAL A 55 -2.81 -3.18 -3.73
C VAL A 55 -2.74 -4.60 -3.18
N VAL A 56 -2.89 -4.72 -1.87
CA VAL A 56 -2.94 -5.99 -1.16
C VAL A 56 -4.20 -6.09 -0.29
N SER A 57 -4.62 -7.32 0.02
CA SER A 57 -5.63 -7.57 1.05
C SER A 57 -5.12 -7.09 2.41
N ALA A 58 -5.91 -6.32 3.15
CA ALA A 58 -5.53 -5.92 4.50
C ALA A 58 -5.27 -7.13 5.41
N GLU A 59 -6.11 -8.17 5.30
CA GLU A 59 -6.08 -9.37 6.13
C GLU A 59 -4.83 -10.23 5.94
N SER A 60 -4.50 -10.50 4.68
CA SER A 60 -3.55 -11.56 4.31
C SER A 60 -2.29 -11.04 3.64
N ALA A 61 -2.23 -9.73 3.36
CA ALA A 61 -1.21 -9.10 2.52
C ALA A 61 -1.09 -9.74 1.12
N THR A 62 -2.09 -10.52 0.69
CA THR A 62 -2.11 -11.12 -0.65
C THR A 62 -2.30 -10.03 -1.70
N PRO A 63 -1.46 -9.99 -2.75
CA PRO A 63 -1.67 -9.12 -3.89
C PRO A 63 -3.07 -9.26 -4.49
N LEU A 64 -3.71 -8.12 -4.76
CA LEU A 64 -5.04 -8.10 -5.36
C LEU A 64 -4.93 -7.79 -6.84
N ALA A 65 -4.85 -8.83 -7.66
CA ALA A 65 -4.87 -8.70 -9.10
C ALA A 65 -6.21 -8.21 -9.63
N ARG A 66 -6.21 -7.44 -10.72
CA ARG A 66 -7.39 -6.87 -11.37
C ARG A 66 -8.31 -6.11 -10.41
N ALA A 67 -7.74 -5.40 -9.44
CA ALA A 67 -8.43 -4.37 -8.70
C ALA A 67 -8.56 -3.15 -9.61
N THR A 68 -9.74 -2.55 -9.66
CA THR A 68 -9.98 -1.36 -10.48
C THR A 68 -9.48 -0.14 -9.72
N VAL A 69 -8.68 0.67 -10.40
CA VAL A 69 -8.12 1.90 -9.86
C VAL A 69 -8.66 3.06 -10.68
N PHE A 70 -9.37 3.97 -10.03
CA PHE A 70 -9.85 5.21 -10.60
C PHE A 70 -9.03 6.36 -10.02
N LEU A 71 -8.49 7.20 -10.90
CA LEU A 71 -7.78 8.41 -10.56
C LEU A 71 -8.48 9.58 -11.25
N GLU A 72 -9.14 10.41 -10.46
CA GLU A 72 -9.98 11.51 -10.92
C GLU A 72 -9.42 12.82 -10.38
N ARG A 73 -9.33 13.85 -11.22
CA ARG A 73 -8.88 15.16 -10.75
C ARG A 73 -9.98 15.86 -9.95
N GLU A 74 -9.63 16.47 -8.83
CA GLU A 74 -10.60 17.03 -7.88
C GLU A 74 -11.21 18.36 -8.36
N ASP A 75 -10.45 19.19 -9.07
CA ASP A 75 -10.92 20.46 -9.66
C ASP A 75 -12.05 20.27 -10.69
N THR A 76 -12.13 19.08 -11.27
CA THR A 76 -13.16 18.65 -12.22
C THR A 76 -14.47 18.27 -11.52
N LEU A 77 -14.42 17.89 -10.24
CA LEU A 77 -15.60 17.41 -9.50
C LEU A 77 -16.47 18.54 -8.96
N GLU A 78 -15.92 19.75 -8.84
CA GLU A 78 -16.62 20.92 -8.28
C GLU A 78 -17.13 21.89 -9.37
N THR A 79 -16.55 21.86 -10.56
CA THR A 79 -16.97 22.69 -11.69
C THR A 79 -17.80 21.84 -12.64
N GLY A 80 -19.11 22.11 -12.75
CA GLY A 80 -19.97 21.53 -13.78
C GLY A 80 -19.35 21.71 -15.17
N ALA A 81 -19.62 20.78 -16.08
CA ALA A 81 -18.91 20.53 -17.34
C ALA A 81 -18.89 21.66 -18.41
N ASP A 82 -19.10 22.94 -18.04
CA ASP A 82 -19.38 24.03 -18.97
C ASP A 82 -18.40 25.21 -18.93
N GLU A 83 -17.27 25.14 -18.22
CA GLU A 83 -16.27 26.22 -18.30
C GLU A 83 -14.90 25.68 -18.70
N GLU A 84 -14.37 26.22 -19.79
CA GLU A 84 -12.99 26.08 -20.24
C GLU A 84 -12.06 26.60 -19.14
N ALA A 85 -11.80 25.75 -18.14
CA ALA A 85 -10.78 26.00 -17.15
C ALA A 85 -9.44 26.14 -17.89
N GLU A 86 -8.80 27.31 -17.80
CA GLU A 86 -7.41 27.50 -18.23
C GLU A 86 -6.52 26.59 -17.37
N GLY A 87 -6.42 25.32 -17.78
CA GLY A 87 -5.85 24.29 -16.92
C GLY A 87 -6.26 22.85 -17.22
N GLY A 88 -6.64 22.51 -18.46
CA GLY A 88 -6.93 21.13 -18.86
C GLY A 88 -8.28 20.63 -18.36
N GLY A 89 -9.09 20.09 -19.28
CA GLY A 89 -10.44 19.61 -18.97
C GLY A 89 -10.50 18.42 -18.01
N PRO A 90 -11.70 17.84 -17.81
CA PRO A 90 -11.91 16.71 -16.90
C PRO A 90 -10.90 15.58 -17.11
N VAL A 91 -10.15 15.21 -16.07
CA VAL A 91 -9.20 14.08 -16.13
C VAL A 91 -9.69 12.92 -15.26
N THR A 92 -10.07 11.84 -15.93
CA THR A 92 -10.39 10.53 -15.33
C THR A 92 -9.53 9.46 -15.96
N ILE A 93 -8.72 8.80 -15.14
CA ILE A 93 -7.85 7.69 -15.54
C ILE A 93 -8.34 6.43 -14.85
N THR A 94 -8.56 5.36 -15.62
CA THR A 94 -8.95 4.05 -15.08
C THR A 94 -7.90 3.01 -15.47
N THR A 95 -7.44 2.23 -14.50
CA THR A 95 -6.51 1.13 -14.74
C THR A 95 -6.86 -0.09 -13.87
N LEU A 96 -6.22 -1.21 -14.16
CA LEU A 96 -6.32 -2.45 -13.38
C LEU A 96 -4.95 -2.79 -12.81
N THR A 97 -4.94 -3.32 -11.59
CA THR A 97 -3.72 -3.92 -11.05
C THR A 97 -3.35 -5.22 -11.78
N ASP A 98 -2.05 -5.47 -11.89
CA ASP A 98 -1.48 -6.72 -12.43
C ASP A 98 -1.55 -7.88 -11.43
N ASP A 99 -0.96 -9.03 -11.78
CA ASP A 99 -0.95 -10.23 -10.92
C ASP A 99 -0.20 -10.05 -9.58
N GLN A 100 0.67 -9.03 -9.49
CA GLN A 100 1.37 -8.64 -8.26
C GLN A 100 0.65 -7.51 -7.52
N GLY A 101 -0.56 -7.17 -7.94
CA GLY A 101 -1.37 -6.10 -7.36
C GLY A 101 -0.82 -4.71 -7.68
N VAL A 102 0.09 -4.58 -8.64
CA VAL A 102 0.76 -3.32 -8.97
C VAL A 102 -0.02 -2.59 -10.07
N PHE A 103 -0.09 -1.26 -9.95
CA PHE A 103 -0.58 -0.38 -11.02
C PHE A 103 0.37 0.81 -11.18
N ALA A 104 0.46 1.34 -12.40
CA ALA A 104 1.20 2.55 -12.69
C ALA A 104 0.31 3.52 -13.51
N VAL A 105 0.46 4.81 -13.23
CA VAL A 105 -0.07 5.90 -14.05
C VAL A 105 1.10 6.81 -14.39
N GLU A 106 1.43 6.84 -15.67
CA GLU A 106 2.53 7.62 -16.21
C GLU A 106 2.04 9.01 -16.63
N GLU A 107 2.85 10.02 -16.35
CA GLU A 107 2.64 11.41 -16.75
C GLU A 107 1.23 11.97 -16.45
N PRO A 108 0.64 11.72 -15.26
CA PRO A 108 -0.62 12.36 -14.91
C PRO A 108 -0.39 13.88 -14.91
N PRO A 109 -1.23 14.69 -15.56
CA PRO A 109 -0.98 16.12 -15.60
C PRO A 109 -1.12 16.75 -14.21
N ALA A 110 -0.52 17.93 -14.01
CA ALA A 110 -0.46 18.61 -12.73
C ALA A 110 -1.85 18.83 -12.13
N GLY A 111 -2.05 18.45 -10.87
CA GLY A 111 -3.33 18.63 -10.18
C GLY A 111 -3.43 17.85 -8.86
N ARG A 112 -4.56 18.04 -8.16
CA ARG A 112 -4.94 17.20 -7.03
C ARG A 112 -5.93 16.14 -7.48
N TYR A 113 -5.74 14.93 -6.98
CA TYR A 113 -6.51 13.78 -7.42
C TYR A 113 -7.19 13.04 -6.26
N ARG A 114 -8.36 12.52 -6.56
CA ARG A 114 -9.07 11.48 -5.83
C ARG A 114 -8.68 10.12 -6.43
N LEU A 115 -8.10 9.26 -5.60
CA LEU A 115 -7.76 7.88 -5.94
C LEU A 115 -8.76 6.94 -5.27
N ARG A 116 -9.45 6.11 -6.06
CA ARG A 116 -10.35 5.07 -5.57
C ARG A 116 -9.90 3.71 -6.06
N VAL A 117 -9.83 2.75 -5.15
CA VAL A 117 -9.42 1.38 -5.46
C VAL A 117 -10.56 0.43 -5.09
N PHE A 118 -10.95 -0.42 -6.03
CA PHE A 118 -12.07 -1.34 -5.90
C PHE A 118 -11.68 -2.77 -6.20
N LYS A 119 -12.18 -3.69 -5.38
CA LYS A 119 -12.18 -5.11 -5.71
C LYS A 119 -13.39 -5.79 -5.07
N ARG A 120 -14.35 -6.22 -5.90
CA ARG A 120 -15.64 -6.78 -5.43
C ARG A 120 -16.35 -5.76 -4.53
N GLU A 121 -16.67 -6.12 -3.29
CA GLU A 121 -17.34 -5.26 -2.30
C GLU A 121 -16.36 -4.40 -1.48
N ARG A 122 -15.05 -4.50 -1.76
CA ARG A 122 -14.00 -3.77 -1.02
C ARG A 122 -13.64 -2.48 -1.75
N GLU A 123 -13.63 -1.36 -1.01
CA GLU A 123 -13.27 -0.03 -1.52
C GLU A 123 -12.29 0.69 -0.56
N LEU A 124 -11.43 1.53 -1.14
CA LEU A 124 -10.70 2.57 -0.43
C LEU A 124 -10.68 3.83 -1.29
N GLU A 125 -10.86 4.98 -0.64
CA GLU A 125 -10.72 6.31 -1.25
C GLU A 125 -9.63 7.12 -0.56
N ILE A 126 -8.83 7.83 -1.36
CA ILE A 126 -7.84 8.82 -0.94
C ILE A 126 -8.10 10.10 -1.70
N ARG A 127 -8.03 11.26 -1.02
CA ARG A 127 -8.23 12.58 -1.61
C ARG A 127 -6.98 13.45 -1.52
N GLY A 128 -6.94 14.48 -2.35
CA GLY A 128 -5.92 15.52 -2.33
C GLY A 128 -4.53 15.05 -2.76
N LEU A 129 -4.41 13.93 -3.48
CA LEU A 129 -3.13 13.38 -3.92
C LEU A 129 -2.49 14.32 -4.96
N PRO A 130 -1.35 14.97 -4.66
CA PRO A 130 -0.70 15.85 -5.62
C PRO A 130 0.07 15.04 -6.65
N LEU A 131 -0.18 15.27 -7.94
CA LEU A 131 0.52 14.63 -9.06
C LEU A 131 0.86 15.66 -10.13
N GLY A 132 1.71 15.25 -11.08
CA GLY A 132 2.17 16.02 -12.24
C GLY A 132 3.46 16.79 -12.06
N GLU A 133 3.98 16.81 -10.83
CA GLU A 133 5.36 17.21 -10.56
C GLU A 133 6.34 16.08 -10.90
N PRO A 134 7.59 16.39 -11.33
CA PRO A 134 8.60 15.39 -11.61
C PRO A 134 8.86 14.44 -10.42
N GLY A 135 9.02 13.15 -10.73
CA GLY A 135 9.28 12.10 -9.76
C GLY A 135 8.16 11.08 -9.63
N THR A 136 8.47 10.03 -8.87
CA THR A 136 7.54 8.90 -8.65
C THR A 136 6.93 8.97 -7.26
N THR A 137 5.61 9.15 -7.18
CA THR A 137 4.82 9.02 -5.95
C THR A 137 4.41 7.56 -5.77
N MET A 138 4.72 6.99 -4.59
CA MET A 138 4.32 5.61 -4.28
C MET A 138 3.08 5.59 -3.40
N VAL A 139 2.13 4.70 -3.69
CA VAL A 139 0.93 4.50 -2.88
C VAL A 139 0.71 3.01 -2.58
N PRO A 140 1.33 2.47 -1.51
CA PRO A 140 0.94 1.18 -0.96
C PRO A 140 -0.48 1.23 -0.40
N VAL A 141 -1.33 0.32 -0.85
CA VAL A 141 -2.75 0.22 -0.51
C VAL A 141 -3.03 -1.14 0.14
N ARG A 142 -3.64 -1.11 1.32
CA ARG A 142 -4.22 -2.27 2.00
C ARG A 142 -5.73 -2.14 1.94
N LEU A 143 -6.37 -2.93 1.07
CA LEU A 143 -7.81 -2.83 0.87
C LEU A 143 -8.55 -3.51 2.04
N PRO A 144 -9.46 -2.81 2.75
CA PRO A 144 -10.19 -3.37 3.89
C PRO A 144 -11.17 -4.47 3.45
N GLN A 145 -11.77 -5.14 4.42
CA GLN A 145 -12.93 -6.00 4.16
C GLN A 145 -14.16 -5.13 3.82
N GLY A 146 -15.03 -5.67 2.97
CA GLY A 146 -16.37 -5.13 2.73
C GLY A 146 -17.35 -5.66 3.76
#